data_AF-A0A962V6A9-F1
#
_entry.id   AF-A0A962V6A9-F1
#
_cell.length_a   1.000
_cell.length_b   1.000
_cell.length_c   1.000
_cell.angle_alpha   90.00
_cell.angle_beta   90.00
_cell.angle_gamma   90.00
#
_symmetry.space_group_name_H-M   'P 1'
#
loop_
_entity.id
_entity.type
_entity.pdbx_description
1 polymer ?
#
loop_
_entity_poly.entity_id
_entity_poly.type
_entity_poly.pdbx_seq_one_letter_code
_entity_poly.pdbx_strand_id
1 'polypeptide(L)'
;MAITLSNKYLSLQRWLDVSAFLRWWVQGLLLWLPVSWRQRLTLSSPQLLVLASESQLQLYDKRGAERRELMTYERKQLTPGTRPDRLPKAGDRQVVLGLTPEQVLCTTVTFPLAAENNLHQVVGFEIDRLTPFSSDKVYYDAKIVDRQPDNRILRARLAVVPRTTL
;
A
#
# COMPACT_ATOMS: atom_id res chain seq x y z
N MET A 1 -22.79 10.23 -62.30
CA MET A 1 -24.13 9.60 -62.27
C MET A 1 -24.22 8.85 -60.96
N ALA A 2 -25.11 9.31 -60.08
CA ALA A 2 -25.14 8.97 -58.66
C ALA A 2 -25.69 7.56 -58.41
N ILE A 3 -25.10 6.85 -57.45
CA ILE A 3 -25.72 5.71 -56.78
C ILE A 3 -25.83 6.08 -55.30
N THR A 4 -27.06 6.02 -54.83
CA THR A 4 -27.56 6.39 -53.50
C THR A 4 -27.57 5.18 -52.56
N LEU A 5 -27.64 5.47 -51.25
CA LEU A 5 -28.00 4.60 -50.09
C LEU A 5 -26.78 3.88 -49.45
N SER A 6 -26.57 3.83 -48.13
CA SER A 6 -27.48 3.93 -46.98
C SER A 6 -26.71 4.09 -45.66
N ASN A 7 -26.98 5.18 -44.94
CA ASN A 7 -27.42 5.28 -43.53
C ASN A 7 -27.02 4.22 -42.46
N LYS A 8 -26.80 4.76 -41.24
CA LYS A 8 -26.57 4.16 -39.89
C LYS A 8 -25.07 3.93 -39.61
N TYR A 9 -24.45 4.47 -38.55
CA TYR A 9 -24.85 4.44 -37.14
C TYR A 9 -24.31 5.62 -36.31
N LEU A 10 -25.01 5.88 -35.21
CA LEU A 10 -24.74 6.84 -34.14
C LEU A 10 -23.36 6.69 -33.46
N SER A 11 -23.00 7.74 -32.70
CA SER A 11 -22.12 7.79 -31.51
C SER A 11 -20.71 8.43 -31.64
N LEU A 12 -20.67 9.73 -31.94
CA LEU A 12 -19.50 10.58 -31.70
C LEU A 12 -19.50 11.12 -30.25
N GLN A 13 -19.31 10.26 -29.25
CA GLN A 13 -19.31 10.70 -27.84
C GLN A 13 -18.28 10.02 -26.93
N ARG A 14 -17.12 9.57 -27.44
CA ARG A 14 -16.19 8.78 -26.61
C ARG A 14 -14.70 8.84 -26.98
N TRP A 15 -14.21 10.00 -27.42
CA TRP A 15 -12.80 10.13 -27.81
C TRP A 15 -12.23 11.45 -27.33
N LEU A 16 -11.63 11.44 -26.13
CA LEU A 16 -10.42 12.17 -25.72
C LEU A 16 -10.28 12.09 -24.20
N ASP A 17 -9.88 10.93 -23.68
CA ASP A 17 -9.40 10.81 -22.31
C ASP A 17 -7.95 11.35 -22.23
N VAL A 18 -7.81 12.66 -22.42
CA VAL A 18 -6.53 13.40 -22.35
C VAL A 18 -5.85 13.15 -20.99
N SER A 19 -6.64 12.87 -19.95
CA SER A 19 -6.14 12.53 -18.62
C SER A 19 -5.44 11.17 -18.57
N ALA A 20 -5.92 10.17 -19.31
CA ALA A 20 -5.28 8.86 -19.42
C ALA A 20 -3.99 8.94 -20.24
N PHE A 21 -4.01 9.71 -21.34
CA PHE A 21 -2.83 9.97 -22.16
C PHE A 21 -1.75 10.73 -21.37
N LEU A 22 -2.11 11.82 -20.68
CA LEU A 22 -1.17 12.58 -19.85
C LEU A 22 -0.61 11.73 -18.70
N ARG A 23 -1.43 10.89 -18.04
CA ARG A 23 -0.95 9.95 -17.01
C ARG A 23 0.09 8.98 -17.55
N TRP A 24 -0.19 8.33 -18.69
CA TRP A 24 0.76 7.44 -19.34
C TRP A 24 2.05 8.16 -19.76
N TRP A 25 1.93 9.35 -20.35
CA TRP A 25 3.05 10.15 -20.81
C TRP A 25 3.95 10.62 -19.65
N VAL A 26 3.36 11.12 -18.55
CA VAL A 26 4.09 11.52 -17.34
C VAL A 26 4.75 10.31 -16.67
N GLN A 27 4.11 9.13 -16.69
CA GLN A 27 4.64 7.90 -16.10
C GLN A 27 5.87 7.38 -16.85
N GLY A 28 5.90 7.51 -18.19
CA GLY A 28 7.09 7.25 -19.01
C GLY A 28 8.23 8.24 -18.75
N LEU A 29 7.91 9.53 -18.64
CA LEU A 29 8.91 10.57 -18.41
C LEU A 29 9.50 10.51 -16.98
N LEU A 30 8.69 10.10 -16.00
CA LEU A 30 9.14 9.81 -14.65
C LEU A 30 10.18 8.69 -14.62
N LEU A 31 10.10 7.67 -15.48
CA LEU A 31 11.08 6.56 -15.58
C LEU A 31 12.48 7.02 -16.00
N TRP A 32 12.59 8.21 -16.59
CA TRP A 32 13.88 8.84 -16.91
C TRP A 32 14.30 9.93 -15.93
N LEU A 33 13.47 10.28 -14.95
CA LEU A 33 13.82 11.28 -13.95
C LEU A 33 14.72 10.66 -12.86
N PRO A 34 15.87 11.30 -12.52
CA PRO A 34 16.74 10.85 -11.44
C PRO A 34 15.97 10.73 -10.12
N VAL A 35 16.32 9.75 -9.29
CA VAL A 35 15.67 9.44 -8.01
C VAL A 35 15.48 10.69 -7.13
N SER A 36 16.45 11.62 -7.18
CA SER A 36 16.45 12.90 -6.45
C SER A 36 15.31 13.85 -6.87
N TRP A 37 14.89 13.80 -8.13
CA TRP A 37 13.78 14.62 -8.65
C TRP A 37 12.43 13.98 -8.37
N ARG A 38 12.34 12.65 -8.45
CA ARG A 38 11.14 11.92 -8.02
C ARG A 38 10.80 12.22 -6.57
N GLN A 39 11.79 12.20 -5.68
CA GLN A 39 11.61 12.50 -4.24
C GLN A 39 11.19 13.95 -3.97
N ARG A 40 11.58 14.90 -4.82
CA ARG A 40 11.17 16.32 -4.72
C ARG A 40 9.79 16.60 -5.32
N LEU A 41 9.40 15.88 -6.38
CA LEU A 41 8.11 16.05 -7.05
C LEU A 41 6.99 15.25 -6.40
N THR A 42 7.29 14.11 -5.76
CA THR A 42 6.42 13.57 -4.72
C THR A 42 6.56 14.47 -3.51
N LEU A 43 5.84 15.60 -3.49
CA LEU A 43 5.47 16.25 -2.24
C LEU A 43 4.99 15.13 -1.33
N SER A 44 5.77 14.78 -0.31
CA SER A 44 5.42 13.68 0.56
C SER A 44 4.16 14.13 1.28
N SER A 45 3.00 13.67 0.78
CA SER A 45 1.71 14.08 1.32
C SER A 45 1.76 13.89 2.83
N PRO A 46 1.47 14.92 3.63
CA PRO A 46 1.56 14.80 5.07
C PRO A 46 0.71 13.61 5.51
N GLN A 47 1.36 12.63 6.16
CA GLN A 47 0.72 11.40 6.61
C GLN A 47 0.53 11.48 8.12
N LEU A 48 -0.70 11.30 8.58
CA LEU A 48 -0.96 11.13 10.00
C LEU A 48 -0.79 9.66 10.33
N LEU A 49 0.35 9.30 10.92
CA LEU A 49 0.65 7.95 11.34
C LEU A 49 0.08 7.71 12.73
N VAL A 50 -0.80 6.72 12.86
CA VAL A 50 -1.40 6.30 14.12
C VAL A 50 -0.78 4.97 14.52
N LEU A 51 -0.05 4.93 15.63
CA LEU A 51 0.44 3.68 16.22
C LEU A 51 -0.53 3.26 17.33
N ALA A 52 -1.27 2.19 17.10
CA ALA A 52 -2.17 1.63 18.10
C ALA A 52 -1.44 0.53 18.87
N SER A 53 -1.27 0.72 20.17
CA SER A 53 -0.80 -0.32 21.11
C SER A 53 -1.99 -0.83 21.93
N GLU A 54 -1.74 -1.81 22.80
CA GLU A 54 -2.73 -2.38 23.72
C GLU A 54 -3.27 -1.32 24.70
N SER A 55 -2.38 -0.45 25.21
CA SER A 55 -2.73 0.52 26.26
C SER A 55 -2.82 1.97 25.77
N GLN A 56 -2.16 2.29 24.65
CA GLN A 56 -1.99 3.66 24.18
C GLN A 56 -2.12 3.77 22.67
N LEU A 57 -2.52 4.95 22.20
CA LEU A 57 -2.62 5.31 20.80
C LEU A 57 -1.78 6.56 20.58
N GLN A 58 -0.69 6.41 19.82
CA GLN A 58 0.26 7.48 19.53
C GLN A 58 0.02 8.03 18.12
N LEU A 59 0.07 9.34 17.96
CA LEU A 59 -0.10 10.02 16.67
C LEU A 59 1.19 10.73 16.30
N TYR A 60 1.63 10.53 15.07
CA TYR A 60 2.80 11.17 14.48
C TYR A 60 2.42 11.88 13.18
N ASP A 61 2.94 13.09 12.95
CA ASP A 61 2.96 13.71 11.62
C ASP A 61 4.20 13.19 10.90
N LYS A 62 3.99 12.47 9.79
CA LYS A 62 5.03 11.88 8.97
C LYS A 62 5.13 12.65 7.66
N ARG A 63 6.34 13.16 7.38
CA ARG A 63 6.69 13.83 6.12
C ARG A 63 7.94 13.17 5.57
N GLY A 64 7.78 12.27 4.60
CA GLY A 64 8.87 11.44 4.11
C GLY A 64 9.41 10.49 5.18
N ALA A 65 10.70 10.63 5.51
CA ALA A 65 11.39 9.82 6.52
C ALA A 65 11.26 10.39 7.95
N GLU A 66 10.93 11.67 8.09
CA GLU A 66 10.81 12.34 9.37
C GLU A 66 9.47 11.99 10.04
N ARG A 67 9.52 11.70 11.34
CA ARG A 67 8.34 11.44 12.18
C ARG A 67 8.36 12.40 13.35
N ARG A 68 7.35 13.25 13.45
CA ARG A 68 7.17 14.15 14.59
C ARG A 68 6.02 13.64 15.45
N GLU A 69 6.29 13.31 16.70
CA GLU A 69 5.22 12.97 17.65
C GLU A 69 4.31 14.19 17.83
N LEU A 70 3.01 14.00 17.61
CA LEU A 70 2.00 15.01 17.86
C LEU A 70 1.45 14.84 19.27
N MET A 71 1.11 13.61 19.62
CA MET A 71 0.39 13.31 20.87
C MET A 71 0.24 11.82 21.12
N THR A 72 0.05 11.49 22.39
CA THR A 72 -0.23 10.13 22.87
C THR A 72 -1.53 10.14 23.67
N TYR A 73 -2.41 9.17 23.41
CA TYR A 73 -3.65 8.92 24.12
C TYR A 73 -3.60 7.59 24.85
N GLU A 74 -4.29 7.48 25.98
CA GLU A 74 -4.59 6.17 26.56
C GLU A 74 -5.81 5.57 25.87
N ARG A 75 -5.74 4.29 25.50
CA ARG A 75 -6.83 3.60 24.80
C ARG A 75 -8.12 3.57 25.60
N LYS A 76 -8.03 3.51 26.94
CA LYS A 76 -9.19 3.57 27.86
C LYS A 76 -9.98 4.87 27.79
N GLN A 77 -9.35 5.96 27.35
CA GLN A 77 -9.98 7.26 27.19
C GLN A 77 -10.69 7.40 25.83
N LEU A 78 -10.49 6.43 24.93
CA LEU A 78 -11.09 6.40 23.60
C LEU A 78 -12.39 5.57 23.64
N THR A 79 -13.52 6.25 23.69
CA THR A 79 -14.83 5.61 23.57
C THR A 79 -15.15 5.35 22.09
N PRO A 80 -15.54 4.12 21.69
CA PRO A 80 -15.98 3.84 20.33
C PRO A 80 -17.08 4.81 19.88
N GLY A 81 -16.92 5.40 18.69
CA GLY A 81 -17.87 6.37 18.13
C GLY A 81 -17.76 7.80 18.68
N THR A 82 -16.95 8.04 19.71
CA THR A 82 -16.65 9.40 20.19
C THR A 82 -15.32 9.85 19.61
N ARG A 83 -15.31 11.03 18.99
CA ARG A 83 -14.07 11.68 18.55
C ARG A 83 -13.49 12.48 19.73
N PRO A 84 -12.30 12.15 20.26
CA PRO A 84 -11.64 13.00 21.24
C PRO A 84 -11.47 14.41 20.71
N ASP A 85 -11.77 15.41 21.54
CA ASP A 85 -11.71 16.84 21.18
C ASP A 85 -10.33 17.26 20.67
N ARG A 86 -9.28 16.60 21.16
CA ARG A 86 -7.89 16.94 20.82
C ARG A 86 -7.37 16.19 19.60
N LEU A 87 -8.17 15.35 18.92
CA LEU A 87 -7.68 14.64 17.73
C LEU A 87 -7.44 15.63 16.58
N PRO A 88 -6.22 15.67 16.02
CA PRO A 88 -5.89 16.56 14.92
C PRO A 88 -6.86 16.28 13.78
N LYS A 89 -7.38 17.35 13.17
CA LYS A 89 -8.17 17.22 11.94
C LYS A 89 -7.27 16.58 10.87
N ALA A 90 -7.73 15.47 10.31
CA ALA A 90 -7.05 14.81 9.20
C ALA A 90 -6.84 15.80 8.04
N GLY A 91 -7.82 16.65 7.72
CA GLY A 91 -7.70 17.60 6.60
C GLY A 91 -7.38 16.83 5.32
N ASP A 92 -6.42 17.32 4.54
CA ASP A 92 -5.88 16.63 3.36
C ASP A 92 -4.79 15.58 3.68
N ARG A 93 -4.55 15.29 4.97
CA ARG A 93 -3.54 14.30 5.36
C ARG A 93 -4.06 12.89 5.14
N GLN A 94 -3.23 12.04 4.56
CA GLN A 94 -3.51 10.62 4.48
C GLN A 94 -3.31 10.00 5.88
N VAL A 95 -4.36 9.38 6.44
CA VAL A 95 -4.26 8.67 7.72
C VAL A 95 -3.72 7.27 7.47
N VAL A 96 -2.66 6.90 8.16
CA VAL A 96 -2.01 5.59 8.03
C VAL A 96 -1.95 4.95 9.42
N LEU A 97 -2.50 3.74 9.56
CA LEU A 97 -2.32 2.95 10.77
C LEU A 97 -0.97 2.24 10.67
N GLY A 98 -0.08 2.52 11.62
CA GLY A 98 1.19 1.82 11.76
C GLY A 98 1.07 0.76 12.84
N LEU A 99 1.69 -0.39 12.57
CA LEU A 99 1.76 -1.51 13.47
C LEU A 99 3.09 -1.48 14.23
N THR A 100 3.06 -1.84 15.51
CA THR A 100 4.29 -2.02 16.29
C THR A 100 4.97 -3.33 15.90
N PRO A 101 6.28 -3.49 16.14
CA PRO A 101 7.00 -4.74 15.84
C PRO A 101 6.40 -5.98 16.52
N GLU A 102 5.70 -5.80 17.64
CA GLU A 102 5.04 -6.88 18.40
C GLU A 102 3.75 -7.37 17.71
N GLN A 103 3.15 -6.54 16.86
CA GLN A 103 1.89 -6.82 16.16
C GLN A 103 2.11 -7.47 14.78
N VAL A 104 3.36 -7.50 14.30
CA VAL A 104 3.69 -8.00 12.96
C VAL A 104 4.77 -9.06 13.04
N LEU A 105 4.46 -10.27 12.57
CA LEU A 105 5.46 -11.28 12.33
C LEU A 105 6.17 -11.01 11.00
N CYS A 106 7.43 -10.57 11.08
CA CYS A 106 8.28 -10.36 9.91
C CYS A 106 9.28 -11.52 9.76
N THR A 107 9.24 -12.22 8.64
CA THR A 107 10.21 -13.29 8.33
C THR A 107 10.67 -13.21 6.88
N THR A 108 11.83 -13.81 6.59
CA THR A 108 12.34 -13.91 5.22
C THR A 108 12.21 -15.35 4.76
N VAL A 109 11.50 -15.55 3.65
CA VAL A 109 11.16 -16.86 3.11
C VAL A 109 11.70 -16.98 1.70
N THR A 110 12.11 -18.19 1.35
CA THR A 110 12.66 -18.51 0.04
C THR A 110 11.61 -19.20 -0.80
N PHE A 111 11.35 -18.67 -1.99
CA PHE A 111 10.40 -19.19 -2.97
C PHE A 111 11.12 -19.58 -4.27
N PRO A 112 10.56 -20.48 -5.08
CA PRO A 112 11.04 -20.70 -6.44
C PRO A 112 10.91 -19.42 -7.27
N LEU A 113 11.83 -19.15 -8.18
CA LEU A 113 11.76 -17.98 -9.08
C LEU A 113 10.46 -17.94 -9.90
N ALA A 114 9.89 -19.10 -10.23
CA ALA A 114 8.61 -19.21 -10.92
C ALA A 114 7.43 -18.57 -10.14
N ALA A 115 7.56 -18.42 -8.82
CA ALA A 115 6.56 -17.77 -7.98
C ALA A 115 6.53 -16.25 -8.14
N GLU A 116 7.50 -15.61 -8.83
CA GLU A 116 7.60 -14.15 -8.92
C GLU A 116 6.30 -13.48 -9.41
N ASN A 117 5.70 -14.00 -10.48
CA ASN A 117 4.47 -13.42 -11.07
C ASN A 117 3.23 -13.61 -10.18
N ASN A 118 3.24 -14.63 -9.33
CA ASN A 118 2.10 -15.02 -8.48
C ASN A 118 2.47 -15.05 -7.00
N LEU A 119 3.42 -14.21 -6.57
CA LEU A 119 4.04 -14.30 -5.25
C LEU A 119 3.00 -14.22 -4.13
N HIS A 120 2.04 -13.30 -4.26
CA HIS A 120 0.98 -13.13 -3.26
C HIS A 120 0.14 -14.40 -3.10
N GLN A 121 -0.19 -15.08 -4.20
CA GLN A 121 -0.98 -16.31 -4.18
C GLN A 121 -0.16 -17.48 -3.58
N VAL A 122 1.11 -17.61 -3.96
CA VAL A 122 2.01 -18.66 -3.43
C VAL A 122 2.24 -18.46 -1.93
N VAL A 123 2.46 -17.22 -1.50
CA VAL A 123 2.56 -16.85 -0.08
C VAL A 123 1.28 -17.23 0.65
N GLY A 124 0.10 -16.92 0.10
CA GLY A 124 -1.18 -17.28 0.70
C GLY A 124 -1.30 -18.77 1.04
N PHE A 125 -0.87 -19.65 0.14
CA PHE A 125 -0.88 -21.10 0.38
C PHE A 125 0.18 -21.57 1.38
N GLU A 126 1.32 -20.89 1.44
CA GLU A 126 2.40 -21.25 2.35
C GLU A 126 2.22 -20.63 3.75
N ILE A 127 1.34 -19.65 3.95
CA ILE A 127 1.11 -19.01 5.27
C ILE A 127 0.74 -20.02 6.36
N ASP A 128 -0.15 -20.95 6.05
CA ASP A 128 -0.60 -21.99 6.99
C ASP A 128 0.52 -22.97 7.36
N ARG A 129 1.55 -23.09 6.49
CA ARG A 129 2.73 -23.94 6.71
C ARG A 129 3.87 -23.18 7.39
N LEU A 130 4.00 -21.89 7.11
CA LEU A 130 5.10 -21.04 7.57
C LEU A 130 4.79 -20.36 8.91
N THR A 131 3.52 -20.26 9.29
CA THR A 131 3.09 -19.57 10.51
C THR A 131 2.01 -20.38 11.23
N PRO A 132 1.89 -20.25 12.57
CA PRO A 132 0.81 -20.90 13.31
C PRO A 132 -0.57 -20.25 13.08
N PHE A 133 -0.67 -19.33 12.13
CA PHE A 133 -1.88 -18.60 11.81
C PHE A 133 -2.44 -19.09 10.48
N SER A 134 -3.76 -19.28 10.43
CA SER A 134 -4.45 -19.62 9.19
C SER A 134 -4.65 -18.38 8.31
N SER A 135 -4.49 -18.53 7.00
CA SER A 135 -4.56 -17.48 5.97
C SER A 135 -5.82 -16.63 6.06
N ASP A 136 -6.94 -17.22 6.50
CA ASP A 136 -8.23 -16.54 6.59
C ASP A 136 -8.33 -15.56 7.76
N LYS A 137 -7.46 -15.74 8.77
CA LYS A 137 -7.44 -14.96 10.02
C LYS A 137 -6.29 -13.97 10.08
N VAL A 138 -5.55 -13.78 9.00
CA VAL A 138 -4.40 -12.85 8.94
C VAL A 138 -4.50 -11.91 7.76
N TYR A 139 -3.98 -10.71 7.95
CA TYR A 139 -3.52 -9.87 6.85
C TYR A 139 -2.05 -10.21 6.60
N TYR A 140 -1.67 -10.29 5.32
CA TYR A 140 -0.29 -10.55 4.95
C TYR A 140 0.11 -9.70 3.76
N ASP A 141 1.42 -9.42 3.67
CA ASP A 141 2.05 -8.81 2.52
C ASP A 141 3.44 -9.41 2.31
N ALA A 142 3.87 -9.50 1.06
CA ALA A 142 5.15 -10.08 0.70
C ALA A 142 5.89 -9.19 -0.29
N LYS A 143 7.16 -8.90 0.02
CA LYS A 143 8.02 -8.08 -0.82
C LYS A 143 9.30 -8.83 -1.18
N ILE A 144 9.59 -8.89 -2.48
CA ILE A 144 10.85 -9.46 -2.99
C ILE A 144 12.03 -8.63 -2.48
N VAL A 145 12.99 -9.30 -1.83
CA VAL A 145 14.22 -8.71 -1.31
C VAL A 145 15.42 -9.06 -2.18
N ASP A 146 15.43 -10.27 -2.75
CA ASP A 146 16.54 -10.74 -3.59
C ASP A 146 16.04 -11.70 -4.68
N ARG A 147 16.71 -11.68 -5.84
CA ARG A 147 16.44 -12.54 -7.00
C ARG A 147 17.73 -13.24 -7.39
N GLN A 148 17.71 -14.57 -7.38
CA GLN A 148 18.86 -15.40 -7.73
C GLN A 148 18.49 -16.25 -8.95
N PRO A 149 18.57 -15.68 -10.17
CA PRO A 149 18.16 -16.37 -11.39
C PRO A 149 19.00 -17.63 -11.65
N ASP A 150 20.29 -17.61 -11.33
CA ASP A 150 21.22 -18.73 -11.50
C ASP A 150 20.78 -19.97 -10.73
N ASN A 151 20.27 -19.76 -9.51
CA ASN A 151 19.79 -20.84 -8.63
C ASN A 151 18.27 -21.05 -8.73
N ARG A 152 17.56 -20.30 -9.58
CA ARG A 152 16.08 -20.28 -9.68
C ARG A 152 15.40 -20.02 -8.34
N ILE A 153 15.99 -19.15 -7.52
CA ILE A 153 15.53 -18.81 -6.17
C ILE A 153 15.10 -17.34 -6.09
N LEU A 154 14.05 -17.08 -5.31
CA LEU A 154 13.54 -15.77 -4.96
C LEU A 154 13.49 -15.66 -3.44
N ARG A 155 14.02 -14.59 -2.84
CA ARG A 155 13.83 -14.32 -1.41
C ARG A 155 12.82 -13.20 -1.24
N ALA A 156 11.80 -13.44 -0.44
CA ALA A 156 10.79 -12.46 -0.11
C ALA A 156 10.70 -12.25 1.41
N ARG A 157 10.53 -10.99 1.82
CA ARG A 157 10.17 -10.64 3.19
C ARG A 157 8.66 -10.71 3.29
N LEU A 158 8.19 -11.55 4.20
CA LEU A 158 6.80 -11.76 4.54
C LEU A 158 6.49 -10.99 5.83
N ALA A 159 5.42 -10.20 5.80
CA ALA A 159 4.82 -9.58 6.97
C ALA A 159 3.44 -10.18 7.19
N VAL A 160 3.17 -10.69 8.39
CA VAL A 160 1.88 -11.29 8.76
C VAL A 160 1.34 -10.62 10.01
N VAL A 161 0.06 -10.28 9.99
CA VAL A 161 -0.65 -9.56 11.05
C VAL A 161 -1.95 -10.29 11.36
N PRO A 162 -2.16 -10.77 12.60
CA PRO A 162 -3.44 -11.36 12.99
C PRO A 162 -4.58 -10.34 12.89
N ARG A 163 -5.71 -10.76 12.31
CA ARG A 163 -6.92 -9.92 12.20
C ARG A 163 -7.49 -9.52 13.56
N THR A 164 -7.25 -10.31 14.60
CA THR A 164 -7.65 -10.02 15.98
C THR A 164 -6.90 -8.84 16.61
N THR A 165 -5.75 -8.45 16.06
CA THR A 165 -4.91 -7.38 16.59
C THR A 165 -5.32 -6.00 16.08
N LEU A 166 -6.09 -5.94 14.99
CA LEU A 166 -6.63 -4.72 14.39
C LEU A 166 -8.07 -4.47 14.87
#